data_AF-A0A852R9W0-F1
#
_entry.id   AF-A0A852R9W0-F1
#
_cell.length_a   1.000
_cell.length_b   1.000
_cell.length_c   1.000
_cell.angle_alpha   90.00
_cell.angle_beta   90.00
_cell.angle_gamma   90.00
#
_symmetry.space_group_name_H-M   'P 1'
#
loop_
_entity.id
_entity.type
_entity.pdbx_description
1 polymer ?
#
loop_
_entity_poly.entity_id
_entity_poly.type
_entity_poly.pdbx_seq_one_letter_code
_entity_poly.pdbx_strand_id
1 'polypeptide(L)'
;MSSNVKKEVQKVADKTAWNPMRLVSSWGVRSNHAYTAGLLSVGVSLATWLVSRGKNDAKSQSDRWGIFIGQWAPTFFVLGVGLKLEEES
;
A
#
# COMPACT_ATOMS: atom_id res chain seq x y z
N MET A 1 12.65 -22.19 28.44
CA MET A 1 11.97 -20.87 28.52
C MET A 1 10.48 -21.09 28.22
N SER A 2 9.58 -20.81 29.17
CA SER A 2 8.13 -21.07 29.02
C SER A 2 7.52 -20.23 27.89
N SER A 3 6.57 -20.79 27.12
CA SER A 3 5.92 -20.13 25.97
C SER A 3 5.23 -18.82 26.34
N ASN A 4 4.72 -18.71 27.58
CA ASN A 4 4.09 -17.50 28.10
C ASN A 4 5.11 -16.35 28.27
N VAL A 5 6.33 -16.65 28.70
CA VAL A 5 7.38 -15.64 28.89
C VAL A 5 7.81 -15.03 27.56
N LYS A 6 7.90 -15.83 26.49
CA LYS A 6 8.20 -15.29 25.14
C LYS A 6 7.10 -14.33 24.67
N LYS A 7 5.82 -14.68 24.84
CA LYS A 7 4.69 -13.83 24.45
C LYS A 7 4.66 -12.50 25.19
N GLU A 8 4.90 -12.52 26.50
CA GLU A 8 4.98 -11.30 27.31
C GLU A 8 6.12 -10.40 26.85
N VAL A 9 7.34 -10.95 26.67
CA VAL A 9 8.49 -10.20 26.17
C VAL A 9 8.22 -9.59 24.79
N GLN A 10 7.56 -10.33 23.90
CA GLN A 10 7.19 -9.85 22.56
C GLN A 10 6.21 -8.69 22.64
N LYS A 11 5.18 -8.79 23.49
CA LYS A 11 4.20 -7.73 23.73
C LYS A 11 4.82 -6.44 24.30
N VAL A 12 5.83 -6.56 25.16
CA VAL A 12 6.55 -5.40 25.71
C VAL A 12 7.46 -4.78 24.64
N ALA A 13 8.11 -5.61 23.83
CA ALA A 13 8.90 -5.14 22.69
C ALA A 13 8.03 -4.40 21.66
N ASP A 14 6.85 -4.92 21.33
CA ASP A 14 5.90 -4.31 20.39
C ASP A 14 5.33 -2.97 20.89
N LYS A 15 5.16 -2.81 22.21
CA LYS A 15 4.74 -1.53 22.81
C LYS A 15 5.83 -0.46 22.79
N THR A 16 7.10 -0.88 22.79
CA THR A 16 8.27 0.00 22.88
C THR A 16 8.83 0.32 21.49
N ALA A 17 8.57 -0.53 20.50
CA ALA A 17 8.97 -0.30 19.12
C ALA A 17 8.17 0.83 18.46
N TRP A 18 8.87 1.68 17.72
CA TRP A 18 8.22 2.62 16.82
C TRP A 18 7.50 1.85 15.71
N ASN A 19 6.17 1.95 15.67
CA ASN A 19 5.35 1.21 14.74
C ASN A 19 4.63 2.18 13.77
N PRO A 20 5.19 2.43 12.57
CA PRO A 20 4.66 3.45 11.66
C PRO A 20 3.28 3.08 11.10
N MET A 21 2.95 1.78 10.98
CA MET A 21 1.62 1.35 10.53
C MET A 21 0.54 1.70 11.55
N ARG A 22 0.85 1.62 12.85
CA ARG A 22 -0.06 2.04 13.91
C ARG A 22 -0.33 3.54 13.89
N LEU A 23 0.65 4.36 13.52
CA LEU A 23 0.47 5.80 13.35
C LEU A 23 -0.40 6.14 12.13
N VAL A 24 -0.20 5.44 11.01
CA VAL A 24 -1.04 5.62 9.82
C VAL A 24 -2.48 5.16 10.08
N SER A 25 -2.66 4.04 10.79
CA SER A 25 -3.97 3.52 11.20
C SER A 25 -4.68 4.46 12.18
N SER A 26 -3.96 5.07 13.14
CA SER A 26 -4.54 6.03 14.09
C SER A 26 -5.04 7.32 13.43
N TRP A 27 -4.52 7.68 12.26
CA TRP A 27 -5.04 8.76 11.41
C TRP A 27 -6.30 8.37 10.62
N GLY A 28 -6.83 7.16 10.82
CA GLY A 28 -8.06 6.68 10.18
C GLY A 28 -7.86 6.01 8.83
N VAL A 29 -6.61 5.85 8.38
CA VAL A 29 -6.29 5.14 7.14
C VAL A 29 -6.43 3.63 7.37
N ARG A 30 -7.48 3.05 6.79
CA ARG A 30 -7.76 1.60 6.84
C ARG A 30 -7.17 0.83 5.67
N SER A 31 -6.98 -0.47 5.85
CA SER A 31 -6.52 -1.43 4.83
C SER A 31 -7.29 -1.31 3.51
N ASN A 32 -8.62 -1.16 3.57
CA ASN A 32 -9.47 -0.96 2.40
C ASN A 32 -9.08 0.26 1.54
N HIS A 33 -8.69 1.39 2.14
CA HIS A 33 -8.29 2.57 1.37
C HIS A 33 -7.01 2.31 0.58
N ALA A 34 -6.06 1.60 1.18
CA ALA A 34 -4.82 1.21 0.51
C ALA A 34 -5.12 0.25 -0.65
N TYR A 35 -5.98 -0.74 -0.47
CA TYR A 35 -6.39 -1.63 -1.56
C TYR A 35 -7.13 -0.89 -2.69
N THR A 36 -8.03 0.04 -2.35
CA THR A 36 -8.70 0.88 -3.36
C THR A 36 -7.71 1.76 -4.10
N ALA A 37 -6.74 2.37 -3.42
CA ALA A 37 -5.69 3.16 -4.04
C ALA A 37 -4.83 2.31 -4.99
N GLY A 38 -4.49 1.07 -4.60
CA GLY A 38 -3.76 0.13 -5.44
C GLY A 38 -4.53 -0.21 -6.73
N LEU A 39 -5.82 -0.53 -6.62
CA LEU A 39 -6.68 -0.79 -7.78
C LEU A 39 -6.86 0.44 -8.68
N LEU A 40 -7.08 1.61 -8.08
CA LEU A 40 -7.17 2.87 -8.81
C LEU A 40 -5.89 3.16 -9.60
N SER A 41 -4.72 2.87 -9.03
CA SER A 41 -3.43 3.06 -9.71
C SER A 41 -3.35 2.22 -10.98
N VAL A 42 -3.73 0.93 -10.92
CA VAL A 42 -3.77 0.05 -12.10
C VAL A 42 -4.76 0.59 -13.14
N GLY A 43 -5.96 1.00 -12.69
CA GLY A 43 -6.98 1.57 -13.58
C GLY A 43 -6.52 2.84 -14.29
N VAL A 44 -5.86 3.77 -13.57
CA VAL A 44 -5.32 5.01 -14.13
C VAL A 44 -4.20 4.73 -15.12
N SER A 45 -3.30 3.79 -14.85
CA SER A 45 -2.26 3.37 -15.80
C SER A 45 -2.87 2.83 -17.11
N LEU A 46 -3.89 1.96 -17.00
CA LEU A 46 -4.58 1.42 -18.17
C LEU A 46 -5.34 2.51 -18.94
N ALA A 47 -6.05 3.38 -18.24
CA ALA A 47 -6.77 4.50 -18.85
C ALA A 47 -5.82 5.45 -19.60
N THR A 48 -4.67 5.78 -18.98
CA THR A 48 -3.63 6.63 -19.60
C THR A 48 -3.08 6.01 -20.88
N TRP A 49 -2.81 4.70 -20.85
CA TRP A 49 -2.35 3.98 -22.04
C TRP A 49 -3.42 3.93 -23.15
N LEU A 50 -4.68 3.68 -22.79
CA LEU A 50 -5.80 3.66 -23.75
C LEU A 50 -6.00 5.04 -24.42
N VAL A 51 -5.98 6.12 -23.64
CA VAL A 51 -6.08 7.49 -24.14
C VAL A 51 -4.90 7.83 -25.06
N SER A 52 -3.70 7.39 -24.72
CA SER A 52 -2.51 7.60 -25.55
C SER A 52 -2.59 6.88 -26.90
N ARG A 53 -3.20 5.69 -26.95
CA ARG A 53 -3.35 4.93 -28.20
C ARG A 53 -4.17 5.67 -29.27
N GLY A 54 -5.03 6.61 -28.88
CA GLY A 54 -5.83 7.44 -29.79
C GLY A 54 -5.12 8.69 -30.33
N LYS A 55 -3.95 9.06 -29.79
CA LYS A 55 -3.18 10.24 -30.18
C LYS A 55 -1.80 9.84 -30.72
N ASN A 56 -1.53 10.16 -31.99
CA ASN A 56 -0.28 9.75 -32.65
C ASN A 56 1.00 10.41 -32.07
N ASP A 57 0.90 11.54 -31.37
CA ASP A 57 2.06 12.31 -30.87
C ASP A 57 2.43 12.08 -29.39
N ALA A 58 1.60 11.39 -28.59
CA ALA A 58 1.73 11.38 -27.12
C ALA A 58 2.41 10.12 -26.52
N LYS A 59 2.78 9.14 -27.35
CA LYS A 59 3.24 7.81 -26.91
C LYS A 59 4.45 7.84 -25.96
N SER A 60 5.43 8.70 -26.23
CA SER A 60 6.69 8.71 -25.45
C SER A 60 6.51 9.22 -24.01
N GLN A 61 5.51 10.08 -23.77
CA GLN A 61 5.25 10.65 -22.45
C GLN A 61 4.28 9.80 -21.63
N SER A 62 3.28 9.18 -22.27
CA SER A 62 2.32 8.30 -21.60
C SER A 62 2.95 7.04 -21.01
N ASP A 63 3.93 6.45 -21.71
CA ASP A 63 4.54 5.19 -21.27
C ASP A 63 5.37 5.37 -20.00
N ARG A 64 6.03 6.54 -19.88
CA ARG A 64 6.80 6.92 -18.69
C ARG A 64 5.90 7.16 -17.48
N TRP A 65 4.77 7.85 -17.69
CA TRP A 65 3.81 8.10 -16.62
C TRP A 65 3.04 6.84 -16.21
N GLY A 66 2.63 6.00 -17.18
CA GLY A 66 1.91 4.75 -16.93
C GLY A 66 2.72 3.75 -16.11
N ILE A 67 4.03 3.62 -16.39
CA ILE A 67 4.97 2.80 -15.60
C ILE A 67 5.10 3.34 -14.18
N PHE A 68 5.25 4.66 -14.02
CA PHE A 68 5.39 5.27 -12.71
C PHE A 68 4.14 5.06 -11.84
N ILE A 69 2.95 5.23 -12.42
CA ILE A 69 1.67 5.04 -11.73
C ILE A 69 1.43 3.55 -11.43
N GLY A 70 1.84 2.64 -12.32
CA GLY A 70 1.65 1.21 -12.13
C GLY A 70 2.42 0.65 -10.92
N GLN A 71 3.59 1.21 -10.61
CA GLN A 71 4.41 0.78 -9.47
C GLN A 71 3.81 1.12 -8.11
N TRP A 72 2.91 2.10 -8.01
CA TRP A 72 2.25 2.40 -6.73
C TRP A 72 1.26 1.33 -6.30
N ALA A 73 0.77 0.51 -7.24
CA ALA A 73 -0.12 -0.60 -6.93
C ALA A 73 0.50 -1.60 -5.93
N PRO A 74 1.67 -2.21 -6.19
CA PRO A 74 2.30 -3.11 -5.22
C PRO A 74 2.63 -2.42 -3.90
N THR A 75 3.02 -1.13 -3.91
CA THR A 75 3.25 -0.37 -2.67
C THR A 75 1.97 -0.28 -1.84
N PHE A 76 0.86 0.13 -2.44
CA PHE A 76 -0.41 0.25 -1.73
C PHE A 76 -0.98 -1.10 -1.28
N PHE A 77 -0.78 -2.17 -2.05
CA PHE A 77 -1.17 -3.51 -1.60
C PHE A 77 -0.36 -3.96 -0.39
N VAL A 78 0.96 -3.77 -0.37
CA VAL A 78 1.80 -4.09 0.81
C VAL A 78 1.41 -3.26 2.02
N LEU A 79 1.14 -1.96 1.84
CA LEU A 79 0.63 -1.10 2.91
C LEU A 79 -0.74 -1.58 3.43
N GLY A 80 -1.63 -2.01 2.54
CA GLY A 80 -2.92 -2.57 2.92
C GLY A 80 -2.79 -3.84 3.76
N VAL A 81 -1.84 -4.72 3.43
CA VAL A 81 -1.54 -5.92 4.23
C VAL A 81 -1.00 -5.53 5.62
N GLY A 82 -0.07 -4.57 5.69
CA GLY A 82 0.46 -4.08 6.97
C GLY A 82 -0.61 -3.46 7.86
N LEU A 83 -1.49 -2.63 7.29
CA LEU A 83 -2.62 -2.04 8.00
C LEU A 83 -3.64 -3.09 8.44
N LYS A 84 -3.86 -4.13 7.63
CA LYS A 84 -4.78 -5.23 7.98
C LYS A 84 -4.29 -6.01 9.19
N LEU A 85 -2.98 -6.24 9.28
CA LEU A 85 -2.38 -6.90 10.45
C LEU A 85 -2.54 -6.06 11.72
N GLU A 86 -2.42 -4.73 11.65
CA GLU A 86 -2.69 -3.83 12.78
C GLU A 86 -4.19 -3.76 13.13
N GLU A 87 -5.10 -3.91 12.16
CA GLU A 87 -6.55 -3.99 12.41
C GLU A 87 -6.96 -5.29 13.12
N GLU A 88 -6.21 -6.38 12.94
CA GLU A 88 -6.48 -7.72 13.49
C GLU A 88 -5.74 -8.00 14.82
N SER A 89 -4.79 -7.13 15.22
CA SER A 89 -3.97 -7.26 16.44
C SER A 89 -4.60 -6.62 17.67
#